data_AF-A0A7L4ZBC0-F1
#
_entry.id   AF-A0A7L4ZBC0-F1
#
_cell.length_a   1.000
_cell.length_b   1.000
_cell.length_c   1.000
_cell.angle_alpha   90.00
_cell.angle_beta   90.00
_cell.angle_gamma   90.00
#
_symmetry.space_group_name_H-M   'P 1'
#
loop_
_entity.id
_entity.type
_entity.pdbx_description
1 polymer ?
#
loop_
_entity_poly.entity_id
_entity_poly.type
_entity_poly.pdbx_seq_one_letter_code
_entity_poly.pdbx_strand_id
1 'polypeptide(L)'
;MVIAPPDIRRTAAAQAVRDAAGPALVVTSDPSLWAETKDARAKLGPTHLYDPAHRCDTPARLHWSPTAGCADKQTALQRATALLAPVRPTARIDQAVVDTATTLLRSYLHAAALENRTVRHVHRWAQGIQVQDAVRTLRTHPKAAAGAAGELEAALTAHPERRDVAQELTGRALAALSTVNIREACTPNRTDALALDSFADEGGTLYVVGESIEDPRSTPGAMPLLTALVSSVVEHGRHMAARSSSGRLDPPLTLVLDDIAAVAPFPQLPDLLATGDEQGLPALALLRSREQARARWPHQELPGLPGLPV
;
A
#
# COMPACT_ATOMS: atom_id res chain seq x y z
N MET A 1 -14.55 -13.46 -1.73
CA MET A 1 -14.76 -12.18 -2.47
C MET A 1 -16.24 -12.01 -2.78
N VAL A 2 -16.77 -10.79 -2.74
CA VAL A 2 -18.18 -10.46 -3.03
C VAL A 2 -18.27 -9.24 -3.95
N ILE A 3 -19.13 -9.32 -4.96
CA ILE A 3 -19.51 -8.17 -5.79
C ILE A 3 -20.93 -7.78 -5.45
N ALA A 4 -21.12 -6.56 -4.97
CA ALA A 4 -22.44 -6.09 -4.57
C ALA A 4 -22.55 -4.56 -4.64
N PRO A 5 -23.77 -3.99 -4.66
CA PRO A 5 -24.01 -2.56 -4.48
C PRO A 5 -23.50 -2.04 -3.12
N PRO A 6 -23.30 -0.70 -2.98
CA PRO A 6 -22.71 -0.09 -1.80
C PRO A 6 -23.34 -0.52 -0.46
N ASP A 7 -24.67 -0.53 -0.34
CA ASP A 7 -25.34 -0.84 0.93
C ASP A 7 -25.10 -2.28 1.41
N ILE A 8 -25.05 -3.22 0.46
CA ILE A 8 -24.78 -4.63 0.76
C ILE A 8 -23.32 -4.81 1.16
N ARG A 9 -22.38 -4.16 0.45
CA ARG A 9 -20.95 -4.20 0.80
C ARG A 9 -20.72 -3.62 2.19
N ARG A 10 -21.28 -2.44 2.48
CA ARG A 10 -21.17 -1.79 3.80
C ARG A 10 -21.68 -2.70 4.92
N THR A 11 -22.85 -3.32 4.72
CA THR A 11 -23.43 -4.24 5.71
C THR A 11 -22.55 -5.48 5.93
N ALA A 12 -22.05 -6.08 4.84
CA ALA A 12 -21.13 -7.21 4.92
C ALA A 12 -19.80 -6.86 5.59
N ALA A 13 -19.23 -5.69 5.28
CA ALA A 13 -18.01 -5.19 5.88
C ALA A 13 -18.18 -4.96 7.39
N ALA A 14 -19.24 -4.25 7.80
CA ALA A 14 -19.52 -4.00 9.21
C ALA A 14 -19.69 -5.29 10.01
N GLN A 15 -20.38 -6.28 9.43
CA GLN A 15 -20.54 -7.59 10.04
C GLN A 15 -19.18 -8.31 10.17
N ALA A 16 -18.39 -8.36 9.11
CA ALA A 16 -17.06 -8.99 9.13
C ALA A 16 -16.10 -8.34 10.14
N VAL A 17 -16.16 -7.01 10.31
CA VAL A 17 -15.36 -6.31 11.34
C VAL A 17 -15.78 -6.72 12.75
N ARG A 18 -17.08 -6.87 13.00
CA ARG A 18 -17.61 -7.33 14.30
C ARG A 18 -17.25 -8.78 14.59
N ASP A 19 -17.26 -9.62 13.56
CA ASP A 19 -17.01 -11.06 13.69
C ASP A 19 -15.51 -11.42 13.71
N ALA A 20 -14.61 -10.45 13.44
CA ALA A 20 -13.18 -10.67 13.46
C ALA A 20 -12.69 -11.12 14.85
N ALA A 21 -12.29 -12.38 14.96
CA ALA A 21 -11.89 -13.03 16.22
C ALA A 21 -10.56 -12.51 16.81
N GLY A 22 -9.71 -11.93 15.97
CA GLY A 22 -8.38 -11.45 16.31
C GLY A 22 -8.15 -10.02 15.82
N PRO A 23 -6.90 -9.65 15.50
CA PRO A 23 -6.64 -8.35 14.90
C PRO A 23 -7.29 -8.21 13.53
N ALA A 24 -7.49 -6.97 13.09
CA ALA A 24 -8.12 -6.69 11.80
C ALA A 24 -7.45 -5.55 11.02
N LEU A 25 -7.37 -5.71 9.70
CA LEU A 25 -7.09 -4.63 8.74
C LEU A 25 -8.38 -4.30 7.99
N VAL A 26 -8.85 -3.07 8.12
CA VAL A 26 -10.08 -2.60 7.48
C VAL A 26 -9.74 -1.53 6.45
N VAL A 27 -10.04 -1.78 5.19
CA VAL A 27 -9.93 -0.80 4.11
C VAL A 27 -11.34 -0.39 3.70
N THR A 28 -11.61 0.90 3.55
CA THR A 28 -12.93 1.37 3.09
C THR A 28 -12.89 2.78 2.49
N SER A 29 -13.86 3.07 1.62
CA SER A 29 -14.16 4.42 1.14
C SER A 29 -15.26 5.11 1.96
N ASP A 30 -15.86 4.43 2.93
CA ASP A 30 -16.98 4.90 3.73
C ASP A 30 -16.54 5.16 5.19
N PRO A 31 -16.38 6.44 5.61
CA PRO A 31 -16.03 6.80 6.97
C PRO A 31 -17.03 6.30 8.03
N SER A 32 -18.28 6.01 7.65
CA SER A 32 -19.29 5.51 8.58
C SER A 32 -18.95 4.10 9.09
N LEU A 33 -18.25 3.27 8.30
CA LEU A 33 -17.81 1.95 8.74
C LEU A 33 -16.83 2.05 9.91
N TRP A 34 -15.89 3.00 9.87
CA TRP A 34 -15.01 3.31 11.00
C TRP A 34 -15.82 3.80 12.20
N ALA A 35 -16.71 4.78 12.00
CA ALA A 35 -17.49 5.38 13.07
C ALA A 35 -18.37 4.35 13.81
N GLU A 36 -19.00 3.44 13.07
CA GLU A 36 -19.90 2.40 13.61
C GLU A 36 -19.14 1.30 14.36
N THR A 37 -17.95 0.92 13.89
CA THR A 37 -17.27 -0.30 14.38
C THR A 37 -16.12 -0.03 15.36
N LYS A 38 -15.52 1.16 15.36
CA LYS A 38 -14.32 1.47 16.17
C LYS A 38 -14.54 1.23 17.67
N ASP A 39 -15.69 1.60 18.21
CA ASP A 39 -15.92 1.55 19.66
C ASP A 39 -16.10 0.11 20.16
N ALA A 40 -16.63 -0.78 19.31
CA ALA A 40 -16.67 -2.20 19.59
C ALA A 40 -15.27 -2.82 19.51
N ARG A 41 -14.48 -2.46 18.49
CA ARG A 41 -13.09 -2.94 18.32
C ARG A 41 -12.16 -2.44 19.43
N ALA A 42 -12.35 -1.20 19.91
CA ALA A 42 -11.56 -0.62 20.99
C ALA A 42 -11.71 -1.35 22.35
N LYS A 43 -12.75 -2.19 22.51
CA LYS A 43 -12.90 -3.07 23.67
C LYS A 43 -12.04 -4.34 23.60
N LEU A 44 -11.54 -4.67 22.41
CA LEU A 44 -10.77 -5.89 22.13
C LEU A 44 -9.26 -5.61 22.00
N GLY A 45 -8.89 -4.44 21.51
CA GLY A 45 -7.50 -4.02 21.32
C GLY A 45 -7.40 -2.57 20.83
N PRO A 46 -6.18 -2.05 20.59
CA PRO A 46 -6.00 -0.69 20.12
C PRO A 46 -6.61 -0.50 18.73
N THR A 47 -7.27 0.65 18.50
CA THR A 47 -7.81 1.02 17.18
C THR A 47 -7.01 2.17 16.59
N HIS A 48 -6.37 1.93 15.45
CA HIS A 48 -5.60 2.93 14.72
C HIS A 48 -6.31 3.32 13.42
N LEU A 49 -6.11 4.57 13.00
CA LEU A 49 -6.72 5.11 11.78
C LEU A 49 -5.65 5.76 10.92
N TYR A 50 -5.41 5.22 9.74
CA TYR A 50 -4.67 5.88 8.67
C TYR A 50 -5.67 6.50 7.68
N ASP A 51 -5.78 7.82 7.72
CA ASP A 51 -6.71 8.61 6.90
C ASP A 51 -6.01 9.92 6.50
N PRO A 52 -5.09 9.85 5.53
CA PRO A 52 -4.26 10.98 5.12
C PRO A 52 -5.06 12.13 4.50
N ALA A 53 -6.29 11.85 4.02
CA ALA A 53 -7.18 12.82 3.41
C ALA A 53 -8.19 13.45 4.41
N HIS A 54 -8.14 13.07 5.69
CA HIS A 54 -9.02 13.58 6.75
C HIS A 54 -10.52 13.37 6.49
N ARG A 55 -10.90 12.17 6.04
CA ARG A 55 -12.30 11.80 5.78
C ARG A 55 -13.13 11.47 7.03
N CYS A 56 -12.50 10.99 8.09
CA CYS A 56 -13.17 10.68 9.36
C CYS A 56 -13.17 11.91 10.29
N ASP A 57 -14.19 12.08 11.13
CA ASP A 57 -14.22 13.17 12.11
C ASP A 57 -13.43 12.80 13.38
N THR A 58 -12.10 12.92 13.31
CA THR A 58 -11.20 12.69 14.45
C THR A 58 -9.84 13.36 14.24
N PRO A 59 -9.22 13.88 15.32
CA PRO A 59 -7.82 14.31 15.27
C PRO A 59 -6.83 13.15 15.46
N ALA A 60 -7.28 12.01 16.00
CA ALA A 60 -6.40 10.87 16.29
C ALA A 60 -6.17 10.04 15.02
N ARG A 61 -5.01 10.24 14.38
CA ARG A 61 -4.60 9.56 13.16
C ARG A 61 -3.18 9.01 13.32
N LEU A 62 -3.01 7.78 12.87
CA LEU A 62 -1.71 7.17 12.69
C LEU A 62 -1.00 7.86 11.52
N HIS A 63 0.29 8.14 11.69
CA HIS A 63 1.16 8.56 10.60
C HIS A 63 2.04 7.39 10.18
N TRP A 64 2.31 7.26 8.89
CA TRP A 64 3.11 6.18 8.35
C TRP A 64 4.00 6.66 7.22
N SER A 65 5.31 6.45 7.33
CA SER A 65 6.24 6.83 6.27
C SER A 65 6.41 5.70 5.26
N PRO A 66 6.23 5.96 3.95
CA PRO A 66 6.48 4.94 2.93
C PRO A 66 7.96 4.56 2.82
N THR A 67 8.89 5.32 3.40
CA THR A 67 10.32 4.97 3.46
C THR A 67 10.63 3.96 4.58
N ALA A 68 9.68 3.68 5.49
CA ALA A 68 9.90 2.74 6.59
C ALA A 68 10.28 1.35 6.05
N GLY A 69 11.34 0.77 6.62
CA GLY A 69 11.91 -0.53 6.21
C GLY A 69 12.69 -0.52 4.89
N CYS A 70 12.66 0.56 4.10
CA CYS A 70 13.27 0.59 2.76
C CYS A 70 14.81 0.64 2.78
N ALA A 71 15.45 0.61 3.95
CA ALA A 71 16.89 0.34 4.05
C ALA A 71 17.21 -1.08 3.54
N ASP A 72 16.25 -2.00 3.57
CA ASP A 72 16.30 -3.26 2.83
C ASP A 72 15.82 -3.05 1.38
N LYS A 73 16.62 -3.52 0.41
CA LYS A 73 16.34 -3.32 -1.03
C LYS A 73 15.06 -4.04 -1.47
N GLN A 74 14.76 -5.20 -0.90
CA GLN A 74 13.56 -5.97 -1.25
C GLN A 74 12.30 -5.27 -0.74
N THR A 75 12.33 -4.77 0.49
CA THR A 75 11.26 -3.94 1.06
C THR A 75 11.05 -2.67 0.23
N ALA A 76 12.12 -2.00 -0.19
CA ALA A 76 12.03 -0.83 -1.06
C ALA A 76 11.41 -1.17 -2.43
N LEU A 77 11.68 -2.36 -2.97
CA LEU A 77 11.09 -2.83 -4.23
C LEU A 77 9.59 -3.07 -4.06
N GLN A 78 9.19 -3.86 -3.06
CA GLN A 78 7.78 -4.13 -2.75
C GLN A 78 7.01 -2.83 -2.53
N ARG A 79 7.59 -1.88 -1.78
CA ARG A 79 7.03 -0.55 -1.55
C ARG A 79 6.84 0.24 -2.84
N ALA A 80 7.87 0.29 -3.70
CA ALA A 80 7.79 0.99 -4.98
C ALA A 80 6.73 0.39 -5.89
N THR A 81 6.66 -0.94 -5.98
CA THR A 81 5.63 -1.64 -6.76
C THR A 81 4.23 -1.31 -6.26
N ALA A 82 4.01 -1.29 -4.94
CA ALA A 82 2.70 -0.95 -4.37
C ALA A 82 2.32 0.53 -4.56
N LEU A 83 3.27 1.46 -4.43
CA LEU A 83 3.04 2.89 -4.70
C LEU A 83 2.68 3.15 -6.16
N LEU A 84 3.30 2.43 -7.10
CA LEU A 84 3.05 2.59 -8.53
C LEU A 84 1.78 1.87 -9.01
N ALA A 85 1.30 0.86 -8.28
CA ALA A 85 0.19 0.01 -8.71
C ALA A 85 -1.07 0.80 -9.12
N PRO A 86 -1.53 1.85 -8.42
CA PRO A 86 -2.70 2.63 -8.83
C PRO A 86 -2.55 3.35 -10.16
N VAL A 87 -1.36 3.85 -10.48
CA VAL A 87 -1.09 4.67 -11.66
C VAL A 87 -0.55 3.86 -12.84
N ARG A 88 -0.28 2.56 -12.64
CA ARG A 88 0.38 1.70 -13.61
C ARG A 88 -0.42 1.60 -14.92
N PRO A 89 0.21 1.84 -16.09
CA PRO A 89 -0.37 1.49 -17.38
C PRO A 89 -0.59 -0.02 -17.50
N THR A 90 -1.66 -0.43 -18.19
CA THR A 90 -2.02 -1.85 -18.35
C THR A 90 -1.51 -2.47 -19.65
N ALA A 91 -1.07 -1.65 -20.62
CA ALA A 91 -0.60 -2.16 -21.89
C ALA A 91 0.79 -2.79 -21.74
N ARG A 92 0.99 -3.99 -22.29
CA ARG A 92 2.28 -4.70 -22.22
C ARG A 92 3.45 -3.91 -22.82
N ILE A 93 3.17 -3.05 -23.82
CA ILE A 93 4.18 -2.19 -24.44
C ILE A 93 4.81 -1.21 -23.45
N ASP A 94 4.10 -0.85 -22.38
CA ASP A 94 4.57 0.07 -21.35
C ASP A 94 5.39 -0.64 -20.25
N GLN A 95 5.61 -1.95 -20.34
CA GLN A 95 6.27 -2.70 -19.27
C GLN A 95 7.67 -2.16 -18.97
N ALA A 96 8.46 -1.82 -20.00
CA ALA A 96 9.79 -1.25 -19.81
C ALA A 96 9.76 0.12 -19.10
N VAL A 97 8.71 0.92 -19.33
CA VAL A 97 8.48 2.19 -18.60
C VAL A 97 8.19 1.89 -17.13
N VAL A 98 7.32 0.92 -16.85
CA VAL A 98 7.00 0.51 -15.47
C VAL A 98 8.22 -0.02 -14.73
N ASP A 99 9.07 -0.82 -15.39
CA ASP A 99 10.29 -1.35 -14.80
C ASP A 99 11.29 -0.22 -14.47
N THR A 100 11.38 0.77 -15.36
CA THR A 100 12.20 1.96 -15.15
C THR A 100 11.65 2.80 -13.98
N ALA A 101 10.34 3.06 -13.94
CA ALA A 101 9.70 3.81 -12.86
C ALA A 101 9.86 3.10 -11.50
N THR A 102 9.72 1.77 -11.49
CA THR A 102 9.95 0.94 -10.30
C THR A 102 11.40 1.05 -9.84
N THR A 103 12.37 1.00 -10.76
CA THR A 103 13.80 1.16 -10.45
C THR A 103 14.10 2.55 -9.86
N LEU A 104 13.55 3.61 -10.45
CA LEU A 104 13.69 4.98 -9.95
C LEU A 104 13.12 5.10 -8.53
N LEU A 105 11.85 4.75 -8.33
CA LEU A 105 11.16 4.91 -7.05
C LEU A 105 11.76 4.03 -5.96
N ARG A 106 12.10 2.76 -6.26
CA ARG A 106 12.82 1.86 -5.33
C ARG A 106 14.11 2.49 -4.86
N SER A 107 14.90 3.03 -5.80
CA SER A 107 16.21 3.63 -5.50
C SER A 107 16.06 4.89 -4.65
N TYR A 108 15.05 5.71 -4.92
CA TYR A 108 14.74 6.90 -4.11
C TYR A 108 14.30 6.53 -2.69
N LEU A 109 13.41 5.54 -2.53
CA LEU A 109 12.99 5.06 -1.21
C LEU A 109 14.17 4.48 -0.42
N HIS A 110 15.03 3.69 -1.08
CA HIS A 110 16.20 3.10 -0.46
C HIS A 110 17.21 4.16 -0.02
N ALA A 111 17.57 5.10 -0.91
CA ALA A 111 18.45 6.21 -0.57
C ALA A 111 17.90 7.07 0.57
N ALA A 112 16.58 7.34 0.57
CA ALA A 112 15.96 8.11 1.63
C ALA A 112 16.01 7.38 2.98
N ALA A 113 15.73 6.08 3.00
CA ALA A 113 15.77 5.28 4.22
C ALA A 113 17.18 5.17 4.82
N LEU A 114 18.22 5.03 3.99
CA LEU A 114 19.61 4.95 4.47
C LEU A 114 20.07 6.23 5.18
N GLU A 115 19.65 7.39 4.69
CA GLU A 115 20.02 8.71 5.22
C GLU A 115 18.97 9.27 6.21
N ASN A 116 17.99 8.48 6.62
CA ASN A 116 16.85 8.92 7.45
C ASN A 116 16.14 10.17 6.90
N ARG A 117 16.06 10.27 5.57
CA ARG A 117 15.35 11.35 4.88
C ARG A 117 13.86 11.07 4.84
N THR A 118 13.09 12.16 4.90
CA THR A 118 11.63 12.11 4.84
C THR A 118 11.12 11.88 3.42
N VAL A 119 9.84 11.54 3.29
CA VAL A 119 9.14 11.38 2.00
C VAL A 119 9.24 12.63 1.10
N ARG A 120 9.51 13.81 1.68
CA ARG A 120 9.70 15.06 0.94
C ARG A 120 10.88 14.98 -0.03
N HIS A 121 11.94 14.27 0.35
CA HIS A 121 13.09 14.06 -0.53
C HIS A 121 12.74 13.10 -1.67
N VAL A 122 12.03 12.00 -1.35
CA VAL A 122 11.55 11.05 -2.36
C VAL A 122 10.65 11.75 -3.37
N HIS A 123 9.71 12.59 -2.91
CA HIS A 123 8.84 13.37 -3.78
C HIS A 123 9.63 14.33 -4.67
N ARG A 124 10.61 15.04 -4.12
CA ARG A 124 11.50 15.95 -4.88
C ARG A 124 12.29 15.20 -5.96
N TRP A 125 12.87 14.04 -5.62
CA TRP A 125 13.61 13.22 -6.57
C TRP A 125 12.70 12.62 -7.66
N ALA A 126 11.47 12.23 -7.31
CA ALA A 126 10.47 11.78 -8.29
C ALA A 126 10.06 12.88 -9.28
N GLN A 127 10.19 14.15 -8.90
CA GLN A 127 10.00 15.31 -9.79
C GLN A 127 11.24 15.62 -10.65
N GLY A 128 12.31 14.84 -10.56
CA GLY A 128 13.58 15.08 -11.26
C GLY A 128 14.50 16.10 -10.61
N ILE A 129 14.12 16.63 -9.45
CA ILE A 129 14.88 17.67 -8.76
C ILE A 129 15.90 17.00 -7.83
N GLN A 130 17.18 17.38 -7.92
CA GLN A 130 18.25 16.87 -7.05
C GLN A 130 18.44 15.33 -7.05
N VAL A 131 18.12 14.64 -8.15
CA VAL A 131 18.25 13.17 -8.26
C VAL A 131 19.67 12.65 -7.98
N GLN A 132 20.69 13.49 -8.23
CA GLN A 132 22.10 13.16 -7.97
C GLN A 132 22.40 12.96 -6.47
N ASP A 133 21.59 13.53 -5.57
CA ASP A 133 21.75 13.27 -4.13
C ASP A 133 21.42 11.82 -3.78
N ALA A 134 20.41 11.23 -4.42
CA ALA A 134 20.07 9.82 -4.25
C ALA A 134 21.18 8.92 -4.82
N VAL A 135 21.70 9.24 -6.01
CA VAL A 135 22.84 8.53 -6.63
C VAL A 135 24.06 8.55 -5.71
N ARG A 136 24.43 9.73 -5.19
CA ARG A 136 25.56 9.88 -4.25
C ARG A 136 25.35 9.02 -3.01
N THR A 137 24.16 9.08 -2.41
CA THR A 137 23.82 8.28 -1.23
C THR A 137 24.03 6.79 -1.49
N LEU A 138 23.49 6.27 -2.60
CA LEU A 138 23.62 4.85 -2.94
C LEU A 138 25.05 4.44 -3.29
N ARG A 139 25.90 5.38 -3.70
CA ARG A 139 27.31 5.11 -4.00
C ARG A 139 28.18 5.06 -2.75
N THR A 140 27.93 5.93 -1.79
CA THR A 140 28.84 6.15 -0.66
C THR A 140 28.36 5.51 0.64
N HIS A 141 27.07 5.25 0.78
CA HIS A 141 26.54 4.73 2.04
C HIS A 141 26.91 3.25 2.21
N PRO A 142 27.52 2.83 3.34
CA PRO A 142 28.07 1.49 3.51
C PRO A 142 27.02 0.38 3.52
N LYS A 143 25.76 0.70 3.85
CA LYS A 143 24.62 -0.24 3.81
C LYS A 143 23.84 -0.19 2.50
N ALA A 144 24.27 0.58 1.51
CA ALA A 144 23.61 0.59 0.21
C ALA A 144 23.75 -0.79 -0.44
N ALA A 145 22.66 -1.28 -1.02
CA ALA A 145 22.69 -2.55 -1.73
C ALA A 145 23.69 -2.49 -2.91
N ALA A 146 24.46 -3.56 -3.09
CA ALA A 146 25.46 -3.64 -4.14
C ALA A 146 24.84 -3.31 -5.52
N GLY A 147 25.54 -2.47 -6.30
CA GLY A 147 25.10 -2.04 -7.63
C GLY A 147 23.95 -1.03 -7.66
N ALA A 148 23.33 -0.67 -6.53
CA ALA A 148 22.14 0.20 -6.51
C ALA A 148 22.39 1.58 -7.13
N ALA A 149 23.59 2.15 -6.94
CA ALA A 149 23.96 3.42 -7.59
C ALA A 149 24.04 3.28 -9.12
N GLY A 150 24.70 2.25 -9.62
CA GLY A 150 24.82 2.00 -11.06
C GLY A 150 23.49 1.69 -11.72
N GLU A 151 22.61 0.93 -11.05
CA GLU A 151 21.23 0.70 -11.49
C GLU A 151 20.44 2.00 -11.64
N LEU A 152 20.53 2.90 -10.64
CA LEU A 152 19.86 4.20 -10.70
C LEU A 152 20.43 5.08 -11.81
N GLU A 153 21.76 5.13 -11.97
CA GLU A 153 22.39 5.90 -13.05
C GLU A 153 22.02 5.40 -14.43
N ALA A 154 21.98 4.08 -14.64
CA ALA A 154 21.54 3.48 -15.89
C ALA A 154 20.09 3.87 -16.20
N ALA A 155 19.19 3.80 -15.21
CA ALA A 155 17.79 4.22 -15.36
C ALA A 155 17.65 5.72 -15.70
N LEU A 156 18.56 6.57 -15.20
CA LEU A 156 18.56 8.02 -15.43
C LEU A 156 19.18 8.43 -16.79
N THR A 157 19.93 7.56 -17.46
CA THR A 157 20.76 7.94 -18.63
C THR A 157 20.50 7.14 -19.91
N ALA A 158 20.14 5.85 -19.83
CA ALA A 158 20.17 4.96 -21.00
C ALA A 158 19.12 5.29 -22.09
N HIS A 159 17.87 5.57 -21.69
CA HIS A 159 16.76 5.80 -22.60
C HIS A 159 15.97 7.06 -22.21
N PRO A 160 16.28 8.25 -22.78
CA PRO A 160 15.70 9.53 -22.35
C PRO A 160 14.17 9.56 -22.37
N GLU A 161 13.54 9.14 -23.46
CA GLU A 161 12.08 9.14 -23.58
C GLU A 161 11.42 8.21 -22.55
N ARG A 162 11.93 6.98 -22.41
CA ARG A 162 11.44 6.02 -21.42
C ARG A 162 11.62 6.53 -19.99
N ARG A 163 12.77 7.15 -19.69
CA ARG A 163 13.06 7.77 -18.40
C ARG A 163 12.07 8.89 -18.12
N ASP A 164 11.79 9.75 -19.09
CA ASP A 164 10.90 10.90 -18.89
C ASP A 164 9.47 10.44 -18.57
N VAL A 165 8.95 9.45 -19.29
CA VAL A 165 7.63 8.85 -19.00
C VAL A 165 7.65 8.12 -17.64
N ALA A 166 8.73 7.41 -17.32
CA ALA A 166 8.88 6.74 -16.03
C ALA A 166 8.91 7.75 -14.87
N GLN A 167 9.61 8.88 -15.05
CA GLN A 167 9.66 9.95 -14.07
C GLN A 167 8.29 10.59 -13.87
N GLU A 168 7.56 10.87 -14.96
CA GLU A 168 6.17 11.35 -14.89
C GLU A 168 5.30 10.38 -14.08
N LEU A 169 5.44 9.07 -14.32
CA LEU A 169 4.70 8.05 -13.58
C LEU A 169 5.02 8.07 -12.08
N THR A 170 6.31 8.17 -11.71
CA THR A 170 6.72 8.28 -10.30
C THR A 170 6.24 9.58 -9.65
N GLY A 171 6.30 10.70 -10.38
CA GLY A 171 5.79 11.99 -9.93
C GLY A 171 4.28 11.95 -9.69
N ARG A 172 3.53 11.31 -10.59
CA ARG A 172 2.08 11.13 -10.48
C ARG A 172 1.69 10.28 -9.29
N ALA A 173 2.39 9.16 -9.05
CA ALA A 173 2.16 8.32 -7.88
C ALA A 173 2.34 9.06 -6.54
N LEU A 174 3.17 10.11 -6.53
CA LEU A 174 3.50 10.88 -5.33
C LEU A 174 2.88 12.28 -5.29
N ALA A 175 2.08 12.65 -6.30
CA ALA A 175 1.58 14.01 -6.49
C ALA A 175 0.82 14.57 -5.27
N ALA A 176 0.10 13.68 -4.56
CA ALA A 176 -0.68 14.02 -3.37
C ALA A 176 0.16 14.50 -2.17
N LEU A 177 1.49 14.28 -2.17
CA LEU A 177 2.40 14.82 -1.16
C LEU A 177 2.55 16.35 -1.24
N SER A 178 2.02 16.98 -2.29
CA SER A 178 1.86 18.44 -2.36
C SER A 178 0.85 18.92 -1.31
N THR A 179 -0.16 18.12 -1.00
CA THR A 179 -1.18 18.42 0.03
C THR A 179 -0.58 18.28 1.43
N VAL A 180 -0.83 19.26 2.29
CA VAL A 180 -0.19 19.38 3.62
C VAL A 180 -0.51 18.17 4.50
N ASN A 181 -1.79 17.86 4.71
CA ASN A 181 -2.21 16.76 5.58
C ASN A 181 -1.70 15.39 5.11
N ILE A 182 -1.69 15.13 3.80
CA ILE A 182 -1.16 13.87 3.24
C ILE A 182 0.35 13.76 3.50
N ARG A 183 1.09 14.87 3.39
CA ARG A 183 2.51 14.90 3.71
C ARG A 183 2.79 14.73 5.20
N GLU A 184 1.99 15.35 6.07
CA GLU A 184 2.09 15.16 7.52
C GLU A 184 1.79 13.70 7.89
N ALA A 185 0.78 13.07 7.29
CA ALA A 185 0.46 11.64 7.42
C ALA A 185 1.64 10.72 7.08
N CYS A 186 2.68 11.22 6.39
CA CYS A 186 3.91 10.47 6.07
C CYS A 186 5.09 10.73 7.03
N THR A 187 4.85 11.46 8.12
CA THR A 187 5.87 11.91 9.08
C THR A 187 5.57 11.30 10.47
N PRO A 188 5.89 10.01 10.66
CA PRO A 188 5.61 9.32 11.92
C PRO A 188 6.41 9.86 13.08
N ASN A 189 5.76 9.95 14.24
CA ASN A 189 6.45 10.05 15.51
C ASN A 189 6.86 8.63 15.99
N ARG A 190 7.62 8.55 17.09
CA ARG A 190 8.09 7.27 17.62
C ARG A 190 6.93 6.34 18.02
N THR A 191 5.83 6.90 18.52
CA THR A 191 4.67 6.12 18.95
C THR A 191 3.89 5.53 17.78
N ASP A 192 3.87 6.19 16.61
CA ASP A 192 3.18 5.68 15.41
C ASP A 192 3.82 4.37 14.91
N ALA A 193 5.16 4.32 14.83
CA ALA A 193 5.86 3.13 14.36
C ALA A 193 5.61 1.93 15.27
N LEU A 194 5.71 2.14 16.59
CA LEU A 194 5.43 1.10 17.58
C LEU A 194 3.98 0.63 17.52
N ALA A 195 3.02 1.57 17.39
CA ALA A 195 1.61 1.24 17.26
C ALA A 195 1.31 0.38 16.02
N LEU A 196 1.93 0.69 14.88
CA LEU A 196 1.75 -0.10 13.66
C LEU A 196 2.43 -1.48 13.74
N ASP A 197 3.56 -1.59 14.43
CA ASP A 197 4.27 -2.86 14.58
C ASP A 197 3.57 -3.79 15.59
N SER A 198 2.88 -3.25 16.60
CA SER A 198 2.30 -4.05 17.69
C SER A 198 0.80 -4.31 17.59
N PHE A 199 0.03 -3.57 16.77
CA PHE A 199 -1.44 -3.69 16.80
C PHE A 199 -1.94 -5.11 16.54
N ALA A 200 -1.24 -5.90 15.70
CA ALA A 200 -1.66 -7.27 15.42
C ALA A 200 -1.52 -8.17 16.66
N ASP A 201 -0.36 -8.10 17.34
CA ASP A 201 -0.08 -8.86 18.57
C ASP A 201 -0.99 -8.41 19.73
N GLU A 202 -1.43 -7.16 19.73
CA GLU A 202 -2.34 -6.59 20.73
C GLU A 202 -3.84 -6.81 20.39
N GLY A 203 -4.17 -7.61 19.37
CA GLY A 203 -5.56 -7.85 18.96
C GLY A 203 -6.27 -6.60 18.39
N GLY A 204 -5.49 -5.59 18.01
CA GLY A 204 -5.93 -4.29 17.55
C GLY A 204 -6.53 -4.28 16.15
N THR A 205 -6.93 -3.10 15.71
CA THR A 205 -7.54 -2.88 14.40
C THR A 205 -6.96 -1.66 13.73
N LEU A 206 -6.44 -1.84 12.52
CA LEU A 206 -6.00 -0.75 11.66
C LEU A 206 -7.08 -0.46 10.63
N TYR A 207 -7.65 0.75 10.69
CA TYR A 207 -8.52 1.29 9.66
C TYR A 207 -7.69 2.11 8.67
N VAL A 208 -7.84 1.81 7.38
CA VAL A 208 -7.26 2.55 6.25
C VAL A 208 -8.41 3.14 5.46
N VAL A 209 -8.62 4.43 5.60
CA VAL A 209 -9.75 5.14 4.98
C VAL A 209 -9.24 6.02 3.86
N GLY A 210 -9.84 5.86 2.68
CA GLY A 210 -9.42 6.56 1.47
C GLY A 210 -10.57 7.13 0.67
N GLU A 211 -10.26 8.00 -0.28
CA GLU A 211 -11.21 8.40 -1.32
C GLU A 211 -11.51 7.21 -2.23
N SER A 212 -12.76 7.11 -2.70
CA SER A 212 -13.13 6.17 -3.75
C SER A 212 -12.77 6.79 -5.10
N ILE A 213 -11.75 6.26 -5.78
CA ILE A 213 -11.28 6.78 -7.07
C ILE A 213 -11.37 5.68 -8.13
N GLU A 214 -12.18 5.92 -9.16
CA GLU A 214 -12.39 4.96 -10.24
C GLU A 214 -11.23 4.96 -11.25
N ASP A 215 -10.74 6.14 -11.64
CA ASP A 215 -9.58 6.30 -12.52
C ASP A 215 -8.44 7.09 -11.86
N PRO A 216 -7.59 6.42 -11.06
CA PRO A 216 -6.45 7.05 -10.41
C PRO A 216 -5.25 7.22 -11.35
N ARG A 217 -5.33 6.80 -12.63
CA ARG A 217 -4.17 6.93 -13.54
C ARG A 217 -3.84 8.37 -13.87
N SER A 218 -4.78 9.29 -13.70
CA SER A 218 -4.59 10.74 -13.86
C SER A 218 -4.43 11.41 -12.50
N THR A 219 -5.39 11.23 -11.60
CA THR A 219 -5.42 11.84 -10.26
C THR A 219 -5.57 10.77 -9.18
N PRO A 220 -4.46 10.16 -8.71
CA PRO A 220 -4.53 9.04 -7.79
C PRO A 220 -4.85 9.44 -6.33
N GLY A 221 -4.86 10.73 -6.00
CA GLY A 221 -5.03 11.18 -4.61
C GLY A 221 -4.06 10.47 -3.66
N ALA A 222 -4.53 10.11 -2.47
CA ALA A 222 -3.73 9.36 -1.50
C ALA A 222 -3.66 7.84 -1.80
N MET A 223 -4.33 7.33 -2.83
CA MET A 223 -4.43 5.89 -3.12
C MET A 223 -3.07 5.16 -3.15
N PRO A 224 -1.99 5.73 -3.73
CA PRO A 224 -0.65 5.12 -3.69
C PRO A 224 -0.17 4.82 -2.27
N LEU A 225 -0.37 5.75 -1.34
CA LEU A 225 0.04 5.58 0.06
C LEU A 225 -0.82 4.53 0.77
N LEU A 226 -2.14 4.55 0.56
CA LEU A 226 -3.06 3.56 1.11
C LEU A 226 -2.71 2.16 0.61
N THR A 227 -2.49 2.03 -0.69
CA THR A 227 -2.09 0.79 -1.36
C THR A 227 -0.77 0.26 -0.81
N ALA A 228 0.21 1.15 -0.62
CA ALA A 228 1.52 0.80 -0.09
C ALA A 228 1.47 0.39 1.39
N LEU A 229 0.63 1.03 2.23
CA LEU A 229 0.44 0.65 3.63
C LEU A 229 -0.25 -0.71 3.74
N VAL A 230 -1.36 -0.92 3.03
CA VAL A 230 -2.10 -2.20 3.01
C VAL A 230 -1.18 -3.34 2.56
N SER A 231 -0.44 -3.12 1.47
CA SER A 231 0.57 -4.08 0.99
C SER A 231 1.62 -4.39 2.06
N SER A 232 2.08 -3.38 2.81
CA SER A 232 3.02 -3.55 3.93
C SER A 232 2.49 -4.47 5.02
N VAL A 233 1.24 -4.24 5.44
CA VAL A 233 0.62 -4.96 6.56
C VAL A 233 0.33 -6.40 6.16
N VAL A 234 -0.16 -6.63 4.94
CA VAL A 234 -0.36 -7.98 4.39
C VAL A 234 0.95 -8.76 4.37
N GLU A 235 2.02 -8.15 3.85
CA GLU A 235 3.31 -8.84 3.74
C GLU A 235 3.94 -9.08 5.11
N HIS A 236 3.80 -8.14 6.04
CA HIS A 236 4.23 -8.34 7.42
C HIS A 236 3.51 -9.53 8.06
N GLY A 237 2.18 -9.61 7.92
CA GLY A 237 1.39 -10.75 8.40
C GLY A 237 1.83 -12.09 7.78
N ARG A 238 2.14 -12.12 6.48
CA ARG A 238 2.68 -13.33 5.83
C ARG A 238 4.03 -13.75 6.38
N HIS A 239 4.94 -12.79 6.61
CA HIS A 239 6.23 -13.07 7.22
C HIS A 239 6.08 -13.60 8.66
N MET A 240 5.14 -13.06 9.43
CA MET A 240 4.83 -13.58 10.76
C MET A 240 4.28 -15.01 10.70
N ALA A 241 3.33 -15.29 9.80
CA ALA A 241 2.79 -16.63 9.59
C ALA A 241 3.90 -17.64 9.25
N ALA A 242 4.76 -17.30 8.28
CA ALA A 242 5.85 -18.18 7.84
C ALA A 242 6.89 -18.47 8.94
N ARG A 243 7.01 -17.58 9.93
CA ARG A 243 7.91 -17.73 11.08
C ARG A 243 7.26 -18.41 12.28
N SER A 244 5.94 -18.59 12.28
CA SER A 244 5.23 -19.24 13.37
C SER A 244 5.43 -20.76 13.32
N SER A 245 5.32 -21.42 14.48
CA SER A 245 5.51 -22.87 14.58
C SER A 245 4.49 -23.68 13.79
N SER A 246 3.28 -23.14 13.61
CA SER A 246 2.21 -23.74 12.82
C SER A 246 2.24 -23.32 11.34
N GLY A 247 3.12 -22.41 10.94
CA GLY A 247 3.13 -21.80 9.60
C GLY A 247 1.94 -20.87 9.33
N ARG A 248 1.19 -20.50 10.37
CA ARG A 248 -0.06 -19.73 10.32
C ARG A 248 -0.09 -18.68 11.43
N LEU A 249 -0.72 -17.53 11.16
CA LEU A 249 -1.08 -16.56 12.20
C LEU A 249 -2.20 -17.07 13.10
N ASP A 250 -1.97 -17.01 14.41
CA ASP A 250 -2.95 -17.32 15.45
C ASP A 250 -2.74 -16.37 16.66
N PRO A 251 -3.70 -15.46 16.96
CA PRO A 251 -5.00 -15.29 16.30
C PRO A 251 -4.87 -14.79 14.84
N PRO A 252 -5.85 -15.09 13.96
CA PRO A 252 -5.78 -14.69 12.56
C PRO A 252 -5.97 -13.17 12.38
N LEU A 253 -5.20 -12.57 11.47
CA LEU A 253 -5.37 -11.18 11.04
C LEU A 253 -6.44 -11.11 9.95
N THR A 254 -7.66 -10.70 10.31
CA THR A 254 -8.78 -10.61 9.37
C THR A 254 -8.65 -9.36 8.49
N LEU A 255 -8.81 -9.53 7.17
CA LEU A 255 -8.75 -8.44 6.21
C LEU A 255 -10.14 -8.15 5.66
N VAL A 256 -10.71 -7.01 6.05
CA VAL A 256 -11.98 -6.51 5.51
C VAL A 256 -11.66 -5.42 4.48
N LEU A 257 -11.74 -5.79 3.21
CA LEU A 257 -11.26 -4.97 2.10
C LEU A 257 -12.45 -4.43 1.31
N ASP A 258 -13.13 -3.43 1.89
CA ASP A 258 -14.27 -2.76 1.28
C ASP A 258 -13.82 -1.79 0.17
N ASP A 259 -14.50 -1.89 -0.98
CA ASP A 259 -14.26 -1.04 -2.16
C ASP A 259 -12.78 -1.05 -2.61
N ILE A 260 -12.11 -2.19 -2.43
CA ILE A 260 -10.64 -2.30 -2.46
C ILE A 260 -10.03 -1.83 -3.79
N ALA A 261 -10.71 -2.08 -4.91
CA ALA A 261 -10.26 -1.68 -6.24
C ALA A 261 -10.28 -0.15 -6.45
N ALA A 262 -11.11 0.58 -5.71
CA ALA A 262 -11.25 2.03 -5.78
C ALA A 262 -10.57 2.75 -4.59
N VAL A 263 -10.02 2.03 -3.61
CA VAL A 263 -9.39 2.62 -2.42
C VAL A 263 -7.91 2.30 -2.30
N ALA A 264 -7.54 1.02 -2.46
CA ALA A 264 -6.16 0.56 -2.25
C ALA A 264 -5.87 -0.74 -3.04
N PRO A 265 -5.79 -0.70 -4.38
CA PRO A 265 -5.62 -1.88 -5.23
C PRO A 265 -4.19 -2.43 -5.13
N PHE A 266 -3.89 -3.15 -4.05
CA PHE A 266 -2.55 -3.68 -3.80
C PHE A 266 -2.24 -4.91 -4.67
N PRO A 267 -0.99 -5.05 -5.16
CA PRO A 267 -0.63 -6.13 -6.09
C PRO A 267 -0.87 -7.55 -5.56
N GLN A 268 -0.73 -7.77 -4.25
CA GLN A 268 -0.77 -9.09 -3.63
C GLN A 268 -2.20 -9.63 -3.40
N LEU A 269 -3.25 -8.89 -3.77
CA LEU A 269 -4.63 -9.30 -3.50
C LEU A 269 -4.99 -10.68 -4.07
N PRO A 270 -4.63 -11.04 -5.32
CA PRO A 270 -4.98 -12.36 -5.85
C PRO A 270 -4.36 -13.51 -5.06
N ASP A 271 -3.06 -13.40 -4.74
CA ASP A 271 -2.37 -14.40 -3.93
C ASP A 271 -2.94 -14.47 -2.51
N LEU A 272 -3.37 -13.33 -1.95
CA LEU A 272 -4.02 -13.26 -0.64
C LEU A 272 -5.35 -14.00 -0.66
N LEU A 273 -6.17 -13.81 -1.69
CA LEU A 273 -7.45 -14.51 -1.83
C LEU A 273 -7.26 -16.01 -2.08
N ALA A 274 -6.13 -16.42 -2.65
CA ALA A 274 -5.84 -17.82 -2.95
C ALA A 274 -5.32 -18.59 -1.73
N THR A 275 -4.46 -17.98 -0.93
CA THR A 275 -3.66 -18.67 0.11
C THR A 275 -3.77 -18.05 1.51
N GLY A 276 -4.41 -16.88 1.63
CA GLY A 276 -4.45 -16.12 2.87
C GLY A 276 -5.11 -16.87 4.03
N ASP A 277 -6.18 -17.61 3.78
CA ASP A 277 -6.91 -18.38 4.81
C ASP A 277 -5.98 -19.40 5.51
N GLU A 278 -5.16 -20.11 4.73
CA GLU A 278 -4.19 -21.09 5.23
C GLU A 278 -3.10 -20.43 6.08
N GLN A 279 -2.74 -19.19 5.74
CA GLN A 279 -1.73 -18.39 6.43
C GLN A 279 -2.29 -17.63 7.65
N GLY A 280 -3.59 -17.69 7.90
CA GLY A 280 -4.23 -16.95 9.01
C GLY A 280 -4.48 -15.48 8.68
N LEU A 281 -4.65 -15.20 7.39
CA LEU A 281 -4.95 -13.90 6.81
C LEU A 281 -6.29 -13.94 6.04
N PRO A 282 -7.41 -14.31 6.69
CA PRO A 282 -8.68 -14.47 5.99
C PRO A 282 -9.18 -13.14 5.43
N ALA A 283 -9.53 -13.13 4.14
CA ALA A 283 -9.79 -11.90 3.40
C ALA A 283 -11.20 -11.82 2.80
N LEU A 284 -11.97 -10.82 3.23
CA LEU A 284 -13.21 -10.40 2.58
C LEU A 284 -12.95 -9.23 1.64
N ALA A 285 -12.71 -9.53 0.36
CA ALA A 285 -12.65 -8.51 -0.70
C ALA A 285 -14.05 -8.17 -1.23
N LEU A 286 -14.42 -6.90 -1.16
CA LEU A 286 -15.69 -6.37 -1.66
C LEU A 286 -15.44 -5.42 -2.83
N LEU A 287 -16.10 -5.64 -3.97
CA LEU A 287 -15.92 -4.84 -5.18
C LEU A 287 -17.26 -4.38 -5.73
N ARG A 288 -17.24 -3.30 -6.53
CA ARG A 288 -18.46 -2.81 -7.20
C ARG A 288 -18.81 -3.64 -8.43
N SER A 289 -17.79 -4.09 -9.16
CA SER A 289 -17.99 -4.82 -10.40
C SER A 289 -16.78 -5.68 -10.78
N ARG A 290 -16.97 -6.58 -11.75
CA ARG A 290 -15.89 -7.42 -12.29
C ARG A 290 -14.92 -6.62 -13.14
N GLU A 291 -15.40 -5.56 -13.78
CA GLU A 291 -14.65 -4.65 -14.63
C GLU A 291 -13.57 -3.94 -13.82
N GLN A 292 -13.89 -3.49 -12.60
CA GLN A 292 -12.89 -2.94 -11.68
C GLN A 292 -11.80 -3.96 -11.36
N ALA A 293 -12.20 -5.20 -11.06
CA ALA A 293 -11.28 -6.28 -10.76
C ALA A 293 -10.31 -6.52 -11.95
N ARG A 294 -10.85 -6.64 -13.17
CA ARG A 294 -10.05 -6.81 -14.39
C ARG A 294 -9.16 -5.61 -14.69
N ALA A 295 -9.62 -4.39 -14.41
CA ALA A 295 -8.83 -3.19 -14.65
C ALA A 295 -7.60 -3.10 -13.71
N ARG A 296 -7.71 -3.63 -12.49
CA ARG A 296 -6.64 -3.59 -11.47
C ARG A 296 -5.73 -4.81 -11.50
N TRP A 297 -6.28 -5.99 -11.80
CA TRP A 297 -5.55 -7.26 -11.84
C TRP A 297 -5.78 -7.98 -13.19
N PRO A 298 -5.35 -7.40 -14.34
CA PRO A 298 -5.69 -7.87 -15.69
C PRO A 298 -5.09 -9.22 -16.10
N HIS A 299 -4.18 -9.78 -15.32
CA HIS A 299 -3.44 -11.01 -15.64
C HIS A 299 -3.52 -12.07 -14.54
N GLN A 300 -4.42 -11.89 -13.58
CA GLN A 300 -4.56 -12.79 -12.44
C GLN A 300 -6.05 -13.14 -12.30
N GLU A 301 -6.34 -14.43 -12.20
CA GLU A 301 -7.66 -14.87 -11.79
C GLU A 301 -7.83 -14.58 -10.30
N LEU A 302 -8.94 -13.92 -9.95
CA LEU A 302 -9.27 -13.66 -8.55
C LEU A 302 -10.17 -14.79 -8.03
N PRO A 303 -9.72 -15.57 -7.03
CA PRO A 303 -10.50 -16.66 -6.45
C PRO A 303 -11.88 -16.20 -5.96
N GLY A 304 -12.92 -16.96 -6.29
CA GLY A 304 -14.31 -16.61 -5.96
C GLY A 304 -15.06 -15.80 -7.03
N LEU A 305 -14.43 -15.56 -8.20
CA LEU A 305 -15.15 -15.24 -9.44
C LEU A 305 -15.34 -16.51 -10.27
N PRO A 306 -16.53 -17.13 -10.31
CA PRO A 306 -16.75 -18.27 -11.21
C PRO A 306 -16.67 -17.84 -12.68
N GLY A 307 -15.75 -18.48 -13.41
CA GLY A 307 -15.71 -18.64 -14.87
C GLY A 307 -15.25 -17.43 -15.71
N LEU A 308 -14.16 -17.61 -16.45
CA LEU A 308 -14.03 -17.05 -17.80
C LEU A 308 -13.43 -18.13 -18.72
N PRO A 309 -13.97 -18.36 -19.93
CA PRO A 309 -13.18 -18.92 -21.01
C PRO A 309 -12.09 -17.92 -21.40
N VAL A 310 -10.95 -18.47 -21.81
CA VAL A 310 -9.76 -17.80 -22.39
C VAL A 310 -10.14 -16.92 -23.56
#